data_AF-W1XY03-F1
#
_entry.id   AF-W1XY03-F1
#
_cell.length_a   1.000
_cell.length_b   1.000
_cell.length_c   1.000
_cell.angle_alpha   90.00
_cell.angle_beta   90.00
_cell.angle_gamma   90.00
#
_symmetry.space_group_name_H-M   'P 1'
#
loop_
_entity.id
_entity.type
_entity.pdbx_description
1 polymer ?
#
loop_
_entity_poly.entity_id
_entity_poly.type
_entity_poly.pdbx_seq_one_letter_code
_entity_poly.pdbx_strand_id
1 'polypeptide(L)' 'YEHPTEFEIITALMFLYFYNEKIDYGVIEVGLGGRLDSTNVIIPKVSVITSISMDHINPI' A
#
# COMPACT_ATOMS: atom_id res chain seq x y z
N TYR A 1 7.17 18.20 -3.04
CA TYR A 1 7.35 17.48 -4.31
C TYR A 1 6.31 17.98 -5.29
N GLU A 2 6.69 18.30 -6.53
CA GLU A 2 5.72 18.70 -7.55
C GLU A 2 5.06 17.50 -8.25
N HIS A 3 5.55 16.28 -8.02
CA HIS A 3 5.05 15.06 -8.66
C HIS A 3 5.03 13.85 -7.71
N PRO A 4 4.12 12.88 -7.91
CA PRO A 4 4.10 11.63 -7.16
C PRO A 4 5.37 10.78 -7.37
N THR A 5 5.73 10.01 -6.36
CA THR A 5 6.76 8.96 -6.43
C THR A 5 6.31 7.80 -7.31
N GLU A 6 7.26 6.97 -7.76
CA GLU A 6 6.95 5.76 -8.51
C GLU A 6 5.99 4.83 -7.75
N PHE A 7 6.21 4.65 -6.44
CA PHE A 7 5.37 3.79 -5.62
C PHE A 7 3.95 4.32 -5.48
N GLU A 8 3.76 5.64 -5.34
CA GLU A 8 2.43 6.26 -5.34
C GLU A 8 1.71 6.06 -6.68
N ILE A 9 2.42 6.18 -7.81
CA ILE A 9 1.85 5.97 -9.15
C ILE A 9 1.42 4.50 -9.32
N ILE A 10 2.30 3.55 -8.99
CA ILE A 10 2.00 2.11 -9.11
C ILE A 10 0.84 1.72 -8.19
N THR A 11 0.80 2.25 -6.97
CA THR A 11 -0.30 2.00 -6.02
C THR A 11 -1.64 2.51 -6.58
N ALA A 12 -1.66 3.72 -7.15
CA ALA A 12 -2.87 4.24 -7.79
C ALA A 12 -3.31 3.40 -9.01
N LEU A 13 -2.35 2.96 -9.83
CA LEU A 13 -2.62 2.08 -10.99
C LEU A 13 -3.18 0.72 -10.55
N MET A 14 -2.65 0.13 -9.48
CA MET A 14 -3.16 -1.12 -8.89
C MET A 14 -4.63 -0.98 -8.48
N PHE A 15 -4.99 0.10 -7.78
CA PHE A 15 -6.38 0.33 -7.38
C PHE A 15 -7.32 0.49 -8.57
N LEU A 16 -6.90 1.23 -9.60
CA LEU A 16 -7.67 1.39 -10.84
C LEU A 16 -7.85 0.06 -11.57
N TYR A 17 -6.79 -0.74 -11.65
CA TYR A 17 -6.83 -2.06 -12.27
C TYR A 17 -7.81 -2.99 -11.54
N PHE A 18 -7.72 -3.09 -10.22
CA PHE A 18 -8.64 -3.90 -9.41
C PHE A 18 -10.10 -3.48 -9.54
N TYR A 19 -10.35 -2.17 -9.63
CA TYR A 19 -11.69 -1.65 -9.89
C TYR A 19 -12.20 -2.08 -11.28
N ASN A 20 -11.38 -1.97 -12.32
CA ASN A 20 -11.75 -2.34 -13.69
C ASN A 20 -12.00 -3.84 -13.86
N GLU A 21 -11.18 -4.67 -13.21
CA GLU A 21 -11.34 -6.13 -13.20
C GLU A 21 -12.50 -6.62 -12.33
N LYS A 22 -13.17 -5.72 -11.58
CA LYS A 22 -14.33 -6.01 -10.74
C LYS A 22 -14.06 -7.15 -9.74
N ILE A 23 -12.89 -7.13 -9.11
CA ILE A 23 -12.52 -8.15 -8.14
C ILE A 23 -13.45 -8.14 -6.92
N ASP A 24 -13.76 -9.31 -6.37
CA ASP A 24 -14.54 -9.41 -5.14
C ASP A 24 -13.74 -9.00 -3.90
N TYR A 25 -12.44 -9.32 -3.89
CA TYR A 25 -11.51 -9.04 -2.80
C TYR A 25 -10.11 -8.74 -3.34
N GLY A 26 -9.50 -7.66 -2.86
CA GLY A 26 -8.09 -7.34 -3.08
C GLY A 26 -7.26 -7.62 -1.84
N VAL A 27 -6.12 -8.30 -2.00
CA VAL A 27 -5.09 -8.43 -0.98
C VAL A 27 -4.00 -7.44 -1.29
N ILE A 28 -3.74 -6.51 -0.38
CA ILE A 28 -2.79 -5.41 -0.59
C ILE A 28 -1.71 -5.51 0.48
N GLU A 29 -0.48 -5.71 0.03
CA GLU A 29 0.70 -5.67 0.86
C GLU A 29 1.16 -4.23 1.04
N VAL A 30 1.48 -3.86 2.28
CA VAL A 30 2.01 -2.53 2.62
C VAL A 30 3.46 -2.43 2.14
N GLY A 31 3.83 -1.32 1.50
CA GLY A 31 5.21 -1.10 1.03
C GLY A 31 6.19 -0.93 2.19
N LEU A 32 5.96 0.05 3.06
CA LEU A 32 6.77 0.28 4.25
C LEU A 32 5.95 0.77 5.45
N GLY A 33 6.05 0.02 6.55
CA GLY A 33 5.45 0.38 7.84
C GLY A 33 3.93 0.27 7.85
N GLY A 34 3.22 1.28 7.33
CA GLY A 34 1.76 1.25 7.18
C GLY A 34 1.09 2.62 7.31
N ARG A 35 1.34 3.36 8.40
CA ARG A 35 0.60 4.61 8.69
C ARG A 35 0.67 5.63 7.56
N LEU A 36 1.85 5.79 6.97
CA LEU A 36 2.15 6.77 5.91
C LEU A 36 2.42 6.09 4.56
N ASP A 37 2.12 4.80 4.45
CA ASP A 37 2.33 4.06 3.21
C ASP A 37 1.26 4.42 2.18
N SER A 38 1.62 4.47 0.90
CA SER A 38 0.70 4.83 -0.19
C SER A 38 -0.51 3.90 -0.29
N THR A 39 -0.40 2.65 0.20
CA THR A 39 -1.51 1.70 0.22
C THR A 39 -2.56 2.02 1.29
N ASN A 40 -2.24 2.83 2.30
CA ASN A 40 -3.09 3.15 3.45
C ASN A 40 -4.11 4.26 3.16
N VAL A 41 -4.78 4.16 2.02
CA VAL A 41 -5.86 5.06 1.56
C VAL A 41 -7.22 4.38 1.49
N ILE A 42 -7.32 3.17 2.06
CA ILE A 42 -8.52 2.31 2.05
C ILE A 42 -8.98 1.96 3.47
N ILE A 43 -10.23 1.51 3.60
CA ILE A 43 -10.76 0.91 4.82
C ILE A 43 -10.83 -0.60 4.60
N PRO A 44 -9.86 -1.39 5.11
CA PRO A 44 -9.86 -2.83 4.91
C PRO A 44 -10.92 -3.53 5.78
N LYS A 45 -11.48 -4.65 5.29
CA LYS A 45 -12.32 -5.53 6.10
C LYS A 45 -11.53 -6.22 7.21
N VAL A 46 -10.25 -6.52 6.92
CA VAL A 46 -9.31 -7.17 7.84
C VAL A 46 -7.94 -6.56 7.62
N SER A 47 -7.28 -6.17 8.71
CA SER A 47 -5.86 -5.79 8.70
C SER A 47 -5.04 -6.91 9.32
N VAL A 48 -3.91 -7.24 8.70
CA VAL A 48 -3.01 -8.28 9.17
C VAL A 48 -1.64 -7.68 9.44
N ILE A 49 -1.13 -7.87 10.65
CA ILE A 49 0.26 -7.59 11.01
C ILE A 49 0.96 -8.94 11.14
N THR A 50 1.98 -9.16 10.30
CA THR A 50 2.78 -10.39 10.31
C THR A 50 3.87 -10.31 11.38
N SER A 51 4.97 -11.07 11.21
CA SER A 51 6.12 -11.01 12.12
C SER A 51 6.76 -9.62 12.10
N ILE A 52 7.00 -9.05 13.28
CA ILE A 52 7.69 -7.76 13.44
C ILE A 52 9.16 -8.04 13.77
N SER A 53 10.06 -7.37 13.06
CA SER A 53 11.51 -7.38 13.31
C SER A 53 12.07 -5.96 13.16
N MET A 54 13.30 -5.76 13.63
CA MET A 54 14.02 -4.51 13.40
C MET A 54 14.54 -4.50 11.98
N ASP A 55 13.92 -3.65 11.17
CA ASP A 55 14.25 -3.38 9.79
C ASP A 55 13.96 -1.90 9.50
N HIS A 56 14.54 -1.33 8.44
CA HIS A 56 14.34 0.07 8.05
C HIS A 56 14.60 1.07 9.21
N ILE A 57 15.62 0.79 10.02
CA ILE A 57 16.00 1.59 11.22
C ILE A 57 16.59 2.96 10.90
N ASN A 58 17.01 3.18 9.65
CA ASN A 58 17.55 4.45 9.18
C ASN A 58 16.58 5.04 8.14
N PRO A 59 15.92 6.17 8.43
CA PRO A 59 15.25 6.93 7.40
C PRO A 59 16.35 7.55 6.53
N ILE A 60 16.42 7.13 5.26
CA ILE A 60 17.20 7.81 4.23
C ILE A 60 16.56 9.19 4.00
#